data_AF-A0A9W8UQM3-F1
#
_entry.id   AF-A0A9W8UQM3-F1
#
_cell.length_a   1.000
_cell.length_b   1.000
_cell.length_c   1.000
_cell.angle_alpha   90.00
_cell.angle_beta   90.00
_cell.angle_gamma   90.00
#
_symmetry.space_group_name_H-M   'P 1'
#
loop_
_entity.id
_entity.type
_entity.pdbx_description
1 polymer ?
#
loop_
_entity_poly.entity_id
_entity_poly.type
_entity_poly.pdbx_seq_one_letter_code
_entity_poly.pdbx_strand_id
1 'polypeptide(L)'
;MPARPRSVPPTLSTSTRVTRSSHANLPSPSDGLIAVHRTSTINHDPAAAAVNTTTSNAAASSSSLAGSRLAAQADALAKMTLEMNLRSVSKQADRLERELRALVRSTAQDEAFRAQHESRLQDMWKEILAVKAHVARDDDRRDTKNLADEECRRETRRVMDQMRSEVAGVREMVSGLASTLAEMPSAEQMQAALSQSSEGDAARDRQEDPGSKQQQQQRRSSSSPSIQTRIQDAIKSTRRWNRDHKTTRLGEAIFCANYFRQQSKRDARMAVFLQRSVQRRVQARFPGRPLRPHSLEDFCKVVQWTDIKAVVEELLLRNTTDVMDALQNI
;
A
#
# COMPACT_ATOMS: atom_id res chain seq x y z
N MET A 1 13.66 -1.15 -26.17
CA MET A 1 12.75 -0.26 -25.44
C MET A 1 13.32 -0.02 -24.04
N PRO A 2 13.96 1.12 -23.75
CA PRO A 2 14.54 1.35 -22.43
C PRO A 2 13.45 1.72 -21.41
N ALA A 3 13.54 1.12 -20.22
CA ALA A 3 12.58 1.27 -19.13
C ALA A 3 12.68 2.65 -18.47
N ARG A 4 11.54 3.31 -18.28
CA ARG A 4 11.41 4.63 -17.66
C ARG A 4 11.53 4.52 -16.12
N PRO A 5 12.27 5.39 -15.43
CA PRO A 5 12.41 5.33 -13.97
C PRO A 5 11.12 5.76 -13.26
N ARG A 6 10.76 5.02 -12.20
CA ARG A 6 9.61 5.29 -11.32
C ARG A 6 9.96 6.36 -10.29
N SER A 7 9.20 7.44 -10.25
CA SER A 7 9.30 8.52 -9.27
C SER A 7 8.78 8.07 -7.90
N VAL A 8 9.60 8.23 -6.87
CA VAL A 8 9.27 7.94 -5.46
C VAL A 8 8.88 9.25 -4.77
N PRO A 9 7.83 9.31 -3.91
CA PRO A 9 7.46 10.55 -3.23
C PRO A 9 8.43 10.91 -2.09
N PRO A 10 8.67 12.21 -1.82
CA PRO A 10 9.46 12.62 -0.66
C PRO A 10 8.68 12.47 0.65
N THR A 11 9.42 12.07 1.68
CA THR A 11 8.99 11.86 3.07
C THR A 11 8.65 13.20 3.75
N LEU A 12 7.45 13.29 4.30
CA LEU A 12 7.03 14.36 5.21
C LEU A 12 7.85 14.31 6.50
N SER A 13 8.52 15.41 6.82
CA SER A 13 8.97 15.73 8.17
C SER A 13 8.84 17.24 8.32
N THR A 14 7.82 17.67 9.06
CA THR A 14 7.91 18.70 10.12
C THR A 14 6.55 18.78 10.78
N SER A 15 6.50 18.30 12.02
CA SER A 15 5.41 18.48 12.96
C SER A 15 5.49 19.91 13.51
N THR A 16 4.50 20.75 13.21
CA THR A 16 4.27 21.98 13.97
C THR A 16 2.84 22.00 14.49
N ARG A 17 2.79 21.91 15.81
CA ARG A 17 1.64 21.85 16.70
C ARG A 17 0.84 23.15 16.62
N VAL A 18 -0.41 23.08 16.18
CA VAL A 18 -1.39 24.16 16.28
C VAL A 18 -2.01 24.11 17.68
N THR A 19 -1.70 25.08 18.53
CA THR A 19 -2.49 25.35 19.75
C THR A 19 -3.61 26.31 19.42
N ARG A 20 -4.81 25.80 19.62
CA ARG A 20 -6.11 26.46 19.52
C ARG A 20 -6.36 27.26 20.80
N SER A 21 -6.68 28.56 20.69
CA SER A 21 -7.35 29.29 21.77
C SER A 21 -8.49 30.12 21.19
N SER A 22 -9.68 29.81 21.70
CA SER A 22 -10.97 30.42 21.40
C SER A 22 -11.13 31.75 22.14
N HIS A 23 -11.68 32.78 21.51
CA HIS A 23 -12.72 33.63 22.12
C HIS A 23 -13.44 34.47 21.04
N ALA A 24 -14.73 34.67 21.27
CA ALA A 24 -15.76 35.05 20.31
C ALA A 24 -16.14 36.54 20.34
N ASN A 25 -16.94 36.92 19.33
CA ASN A 25 -17.93 38.01 19.23
C ASN A 25 -17.48 39.42 18.77
N LEU A 26 -17.74 39.68 17.48
CA LEU A 26 -18.51 40.79 16.83
C LEU A 26 -18.47 42.22 17.43
N PRO A 27 -18.87 43.27 16.66
CA PRO A 27 -18.58 43.64 15.26
C PRO A 27 -17.97 45.06 15.19
N SER A 28 -17.31 45.46 14.08
CA SER A 28 -16.86 46.85 13.91
C SER A 28 -17.14 47.36 12.50
N PRO A 29 -17.88 48.48 12.36
CA PRO A 29 -17.84 49.33 11.19
C PRO A 29 -16.78 50.44 11.35
N SER A 30 -16.54 51.15 10.24
CA SER A 30 -15.94 52.49 10.09
C SER A 30 -14.44 52.71 10.29
N ASP A 31 -13.94 53.49 9.32
CA ASP A 31 -12.79 54.40 9.30
C ASP A 31 -11.37 53.83 9.20
N GLY A 32 -10.93 53.78 7.95
CA GLY A 32 -9.52 53.93 7.62
C GLY A 32 -9.04 55.34 7.94
N LEU A 33 -8.06 55.44 8.83
CA LEU A 33 -7.16 56.57 8.93
C LEU A 33 -5.74 56.04 9.15
N ILE A 34 -4.89 56.33 8.18
CA ILE A 34 -3.46 56.01 8.17
C ILE A 34 -2.77 56.84 9.24
N ALA A 35 -2.38 56.22 10.35
CA ALA A 35 -1.53 56.83 11.37
C ALA A 35 -0.06 56.70 10.95
N VAL A 36 0.50 57.76 10.38
CA VAL A 36 1.95 57.91 10.21
C VAL A 36 2.54 58.30 11.56
N HIS A 37 3.22 57.37 12.22
CA HIS A 37 4.07 57.67 13.39
C HIS A 37 5.27 58.51 12.94
N ARG A 38 5.26 59.81 13.29
CA ARG A 38 6.47 60.64 13.37
C ARG A 38 6.96 60.63 14.81
N THR A 39 8.10 60.01 15.05
CA THR A 39 8.86 60.15 16.30
C THR A 39 10.07 61.04 16.01
N SER A 40 10.10 62.22 16.59
CA SER A 40 11.31 63.05 16.69
C SER A 40 11.31 63.69 18.07
N THR A 41 12.17 63.16 18.94
CA THR A 41 12.48 63.71 20.26
C THR A 41 13.64 64.68 20.13
N ILE A 42 13.41 65.97 20.38
CA ILE A 42 14.46 66.90 20.83
C ILE A 42 13.86 67.78 21.92
N ASN A 43 14.31 67.54 23.16
CA ASN A 43 14.06 68.37 24.33
C ASN A 43 14.92 69.64 24.27
N HIS A 44 14.37 70.80 24.61
CA HIS A 44 15.06 71.79 25.45
C HIS A 44 14.06 72.77 26.09
N ASP A 45 14.16 72.90 27.42
CA ASP A 45 13.39 73.80 28.29
C ASP A 45 13.71 75.30 28.08
N PRO A 46 12.79 76.20 28.46
CA PRO A 46 12.98 77.65 28.45
C PRO A 46 13.25 78.22 29.86
N ALA A 47 14.27 79.08 30.03
CA ALA A 47 14.25 80.14 31.05
C ALA A 47 15.40 81.17 30.89
N ALA A 48 14.99 82.43 30.72
CA ALA A 48 15.53 83.68 31.26
C ALA A 48 17.02 84.07 31.04
N ALA A 49 17.22 85.16 30.29
CA ALA A 49 17.95 86.34 30.79
C ALA A 49 17.63 87.56 29.92
N ALA A 50 17.16 88.63 30.56
CA ALA A 50 16.97 89.94 29.97
C ALA A 50 18.31 90.69 29.89
N VAL A 51 18.56 91.42 28.79
CA VAL A 51 19.46 92.58 28.77
C VAL A 51 18.85 93.62 27.82
N ASN A 52 18.49 94.78 28.38
CA ASN A 52 18.15 95.98 27.63
C ASN A 52 19.40 96.52 26.92
N THR A 53 19.28 96.98 25.67
CA THR A 53 20.07 98.11 25.18
C THR A 53 19.33 98.87 24.09
N THR A 54 19.14 100.16 24.36
CA THR A 54 18.57 101.18 23.47
C THR A 54 19.57 101.57 22.37
N THR A 55 19.05 102.22 21.33
CA THR A 55 19.72 103.09 20.34
C THR A 55 20.69 102.48 19.32
N SER A 56 20.30 102.46 18.04
CA SER A 56 20.71 103.48 17.04
C SER A 56 20.47 102.98 15.61
N ASN A 57 19.86 103.84 14.79
CA ASN A 57 19.65 103.65 13.36
C ASN A 57 21.00 103.66 12.62
N ALA A 58 21.55 102.48 12.30
CA ALA A 58 22.59 102.28 11.29
C ALA A 58 22.73 100.79 10.91
N ALA A 59 21.68 100.14 10.39
CA ALA A 59 21.76 98.70 10.03
C ALA A 59 20.89 98.27 8.84
N ALA A 60 20.44 99.18 7.98
CA ALA A 60 19.61 98.81 6.82
C ALA A 60 20.40 98.05 5.73
N SER A 61 21.74 98.13 5.73
CA SER A 61 22.62 97.44 4.76
C SER A 61 23.27 96.16 5.29
N SER A 62 23.31 95.94 6.61
CA SER A 62 23.82 94.71 7.24
C SER A 62 22.72 93.66 7.49
N SER A 63 21.48 94.11 7.69
CA SER A 63 20.30 93.23 7.86
C SER A 63 19.89 92.54 6.56
N SER A 64 20.05 93.19 5.39
CA SER A 64 19.78 92.59 4.08
C SER A 64 20.78 91.49 3.72
N LEU A 65 22.06 91.67 4.06
CA LEU A 65 23.10 90.65 3.90
C LEU A 65 22.91 89.46 4.86
N ALA A 66 22.48 89.73 6.10
CA ALA A 66 22.11 88.68 7.05
C ALA A 66 20.87 87.89 6.58
N GLY A 67 19.85 88.58 6.06
CA GLY A 67 18.66 87.97 5.46
C GLY A 67 18.98 87.13 4.21
N SER A 68 19.89 87.59 3.36
CA SER A 68 20.37 86.85 2.18
C SER A 68 21.12 85.58 2.57
N ARG A 69 21.96 85.61 3.62
CA ARG A 69 22.66 84.43 4.15
C ARG A 69 21.71 83.42 4.77
N LEU A 70 20.70 83.88 5.51
CA LEU A 70 19.67 83.03 6.08
C LEU A 70 18.81 82.37 4.99
N ALA A 71 18.45 83.11 3.94
CA ALA A 71 17.74 82.56 2.78
C ALA A 71 18.57 81.50 2.04
N ALA A 72 19.87 81.76 1.81
CA ALA A 72 20.77 80.79 1.21
C ALA A 72 20.95 79.53 2.08
N GLN A 73 20.97 79.68 3.41
CA GLN A 73 21.02 78.56 4.35
C GLN A 73 19.71 77.76 4.34
N ALA A 74 18.56 78.43 4.27
CA ALA A 74 17.25 77.79 4.15
C ALA A 74 17.13 77.00 2.83
N ASP A 75 17.59 77.58 1.72
CA ASP A 75 17.63 76.93 0.41
C ASP A 75 18.57 75.71 0.40
N ALA A 76 19.73 75.82 1.05
CA ALA A 76 20.66 74.70 1.19
C ALA A 76 20.05 73.55 2.03
N LEU A 77 19.38 73.87 3.13
CA LEU A 77 18.68 72.89 3.96
C LEU A 77 17.49 72.25 3.22
N ALA A 78 16.74 73.03 2.44
CA ALA A 78 15.64 72.53 1.62
C ALA A 78 16.14 71.55 0.56
N LYS A 79 17.24 71.88 -0.14
CA LYS A 79 17.89 70.99 -1.11
C LYS A 79 18.40 69.71 -0.46
N MET A 80 19.10 69.82 0.67
CA MET A 80 19.59 68.65 1.41
C MET A 80 18.43 67.75 1.88
N THR A 81 17.35 68.34 2.37
CA THR A 81 16.15 67.61 2.80
C THR A 81 15.49 66.90 1.63
N LEU A 82 15.39 67.55 0.47
CA LEU A 82 14.86 66.96 -0.74
C LEU A 82 15.72 65.79 -1.22
N GLU A 83 17.05 65.94 -1.26
CA GLU A 83 17.96 64.86 -1.62
C GLU A 83 17.89 63.67 -0.65
N MET A 84 17.82 63.95 0.65
CA MET A 84 17.66 62.90 1.67
C MET A 84 16.34 62.14 1.47
N ASN A 85 15.24 62.87 1.21
CA ASN A 85 13.95 62.27 0.92
C ASN A 85 13.98 61.45 -0.37
N LEU A 86 14.59 61.94 -1.44
CA LEU A 86 14.74 61.20 -2.69
C LEU A 86 15.54 59.90 -2.49
N ARG A 87 16.64 59.94 -1.72
CA ARG A 87 17.41 58.72 -1.39
C ARG A 87 16.59 57.75 -0.56
N SER A 88 15.80 58.23 0.39
CA SER A 88 14.91 57.41 1.21
C SER A 88 13.83 56.74 0.37
N VAL A 89 13.16 57.50 -0.51
CA VAL A 89 12.12 57.01 -1.42
C VAL A 89 12.70 56.02 -2.43
N SER A 90 13.87 56.30 -3.01
CA SER A 90 14.57 55.38 -3.91
C SER A 90 14.88 54.05 -3.21
N LYS A 91 15.41 54.09 -1.98
CA LYS A 91 15.66 52.87 -1.20
C LYS A 91 14.39 52.08 -0.90
N GLN A 92 13.28 52.76 -0.64
CA GLN A 92 11.97 52.13 -0.44
C GLN A 92 11.44 51.51 -1.74
N ALA A 93 11.57 52.22 -2.86
CA ALA A 93 11.18 51.72 -4.18
C ALA A 93 11.97 50.45 -4.55
N ASP A 94 13.29 50.45 -4.36
CA ASP A 94 14.15 49.28 -4.62
C ASP A 94 13.82 48.09 -3.71
N ARG A 95 13.36 48.37 -2.48
CA ARG A 95 12.90 47.33 -1.56
C ARG A 95 11.58 46.73 -2.04
N LEU A 96 10.60 47.57 -2.36
CA LEU A 96 9.29 47.14 -2.85
C LEU A 96 9.42 46.35 -4.16
N GLU A 97 10.29 46.79 -5.07
CA GLU A 97 10.55 46.08 -6.32
C GLU A 97 11.11 44.67 -6.07
N ARG A 98 12.03 44.51 -5.12
CA ARG A 98 12.56 43.19 -4.73
C ARG A 98 11.49 42.31 -4.08
N GLU A 99 10.66 42.87 -3.22
CA GLU A 99 9.55 42.16 -2.58
C GLU A 99 8.49 41.72 -3.62
N LEU A 100 8.12 42.59 -4.57
CA LEU A 100 7.23 42.24 -5.69
C LEU A 100 7.82 41.15 -6.58
N ARG A 101 9.10 41.23 -6.94
CA ARG A 101 9.78 40.17 -7.71
C ARG A 101 9.83 38.85 -6.95
N ALA A 102 9.96 38.88 -5.63
CA ALA A 102 9.90 37.66 -4.81
C ALA A 102 8.48 37.08 -4.81
N LEU A 103 7.46 37.92 -4.62
CA LEU A 103 6.06 37.51 -4.63
C LEU A 103 5.66 36.90 -5.97
N VAL A 104 5.97 37.55 -7.10
CA VAL A 104 5.68 37.03 -8.45
C VAL A 104 6.33 35.66 -8.66
N ARG A 105 7.57 35.46 -8.20
CA ARG A 105 8.24 34.15 -8.29
C ARG A 105 7.54 33.09 -7.44
N SER A 106 7.13 33.41 -6.22
CA SER A 106 6.35 32.46 -5.40
C SER A 106 5.00 32.13 -6.03
N THR A 107 4.30 33.12 -6.58
CA THR A 107 3.01 32.90 -7.24
C THR A 107 3.14 32.04 -8.51
N ALA A 108 4.19 32.26 -9.30
CA ALA A 108 4.48 31.44 -10.47
C ALA A 108 4.81 29.97 -10.08
N GLN A 109 5.54 29.77 -8.98
CA GLN A 109 5.79 28.44 -8.43
C GLN A 109 4.49 27.77 -7.94
N ASP A 110 3.61 28.53 -7.28
CA ASP A 110 2.30 28.04 -6.83
C ASP A 110 1.40 27.64 -8.00
N GLU A 111 1.36 28.45 -9.05
CA GLU A 111 0.61 28.15 -10.27
C GLU A 111 1.15 26.89 -10.95
N ALA A 112 2.46 26.77 -11.11
CA ALA A 112 3.10 25.58 -11.66
C ALA A 112 2.82 24.33 -10.82
N PHE A 113 2.84 24.45 -9.49
CA PHE A 113 2.49 23.36 -8.57
C PHE A 113 1.03 22.94 -8.74
N ARG A 114 0.10 23.90 -8.82
CA ARG A 114 -1.33 23.60 -9.05
C ARG A 114 -1.54 22.90 -10.39
N ALA A 115 -0.92 23.40 -11.46
CA ALA A 115 -1.03 22.79 -12.80
C ALA A 115 -0.49 21.35 -12.81
N GLN A 116 0.66 21.10 -12.18
CA GLN A 116 1.23 19.76 -12.06
C GLN A 116 0.33 18.84 -11.23
N HIS A 117 -0.23 19.35 -10.12
CA HIS A 117 -1.12 18.58 -9.27
C HIS A 117 -2.43 18.22 -9.99
N GLU A 118 -3.01 19.15 -10.72
CA GLU A 118 -4.21 18.93 -11.53
C GLU A 118 -3.96 17.90 -12.64
N SER A 119 -2.86 18.03 -13.40
CA SER A 119 -2.48 17.05 -14.41
C SER A 119 -2.33 15.64 -13.83
N ARG A 120 -1.69 15.51 -12.66
CA ARG A 120 -1.57 14.22 -11.97
C ARG A 120 -2.93 13.64 -11.57
N LEU A 121 -3.85 14.47 -11.06
CA LEU A 121 -5.20 14.03 -10.71
C LEU A 121 -5.96 13.55 -11.95
N GLN A 122 -5.85 14.26 -13.07
CA GLN A 122 -6.47 13.86 -14.33
C GLN A 122 -5.91 12.52 -14.84
N ASP A 123 -4.60 12.30 -14.75
CA ASP A 123 -3.98 11.03 -15.15
C ASP A 123 -4.41 9.87 -14.26
N MET A 124 -4.44 10.08 -12.94
CA MET A 124 -4.96 9.09 -11.99
C MET A 124 -6.43 8.77 -12.28
N TRP A 125 -7.24 9.77 -12.61
CA TRP A 125 -8.65 9.57 -12.96
C TRP A 125 -8.81 8.71 -14.22
N LYS A 126 -8.02 8.98 -15.26
CA LYS A 126 -7.98 8.16 -16.47
C LYS A 126 -7.55 6.72 -16.17
N GLU A 127 -6.55 6.53 -15.32
CA GLU A 127 -6.10 5.20 -14.88
C GLU A 127 -7.20 4.46 -14.12
N ILE A 128 -7.89 5.12 -13.19
CA ILE A 128 -9.02 4.54 -12.45
C ILE A 128 -10.13 4.11 -13.41
N LEU A 129 -10.48 4.94 -14.40
CA LEU A 129 -11.47 4.59 -15.41
C LEU A 129 -11.02 3.40 -16.27
N ALA A 130 -9.75 3.35 -16.67
CA ALA A 130 -9.20 2.23 -17.42
C ALA A 130 -9.22 0.93 -16.60
N VAL A 131 -8.78 0.98 -15.34
CA VAL A 131 -8.83 -0.17 -14.43
C VAL A 131 -10.26 -0.64 -14.22
N LYS A 132 -11.20 0.29 -14.02
CA LYS A 132 -12.63 -0.05 -13.88
C LYS A 132 -13.16 -0.77 -15.12
N ALA A 133 -12.79 -0.31 -16.32
CA ALA A 133 -13.17 -0.98 -17.57
C ALA A 133 -12.53 -2.37 -17.71
N HIS A 134 -11.27 -2.54 -17.29
CA HIS A 134 -10.61 -3.84 -17.28
C HIS A 134 -11.26 -4.82 -16.30
N VAL A 135 -11.59 -4.37 -15.09
CA VAL A 135 -12.27 -5.21 -14.09
C VAL A 135 -13.62 -5.68 -14.60
N ALA A 136 -14.43 -4.78 -15.19
CA ALA A 136 -15.71 -5.16 -15.77
C ALA A 136 -15.57 -6.24 -16.87
N ARG A 137 -14.58 -6.09 -17.76
CA ARG A 137 -14.28 -7.09 -18.80
C ARG A 137 -13.80 -8.43 -18.23
N ASP A 138 -13.00 -8.39 -17.17
CA ASP A 138 -12.50 -9.60 -16.51
C ASP A 138 -13.62 -10.34 -15.76
N ASP A 139 -14.57 -9.62 -15.17
CA ASP A 139 -15.76 -10.19 -14.54
C ASP A 139 -16.65 -10.88 -15.59
N ASP A 140 -16.97 -10.21 -16.71
CA ASP A 140 -17.73 -10.82 -17.83
C ASP A 140 -17.02 -12.07 -18.39
N ARG A 141 -15.70 -12.01 -18.54
CA ARG A 141 -14.88 -13.13 -19.02
C ARG A 141 -14.86 -14.29 -18.02
N ARG A 142 -14.93 -13.99 -16.73
CA ARG A 142 -14.95 -15.01 -15.67
C ARG A 142 -16.30 -15.72 -15.63
N ASP A 143 -17.40 -14.99 -15.77
CA ASP A 143 -18.75 -15.55 -15.76
C ASP A 143 -19.00 -16.44 -16.98
N THR A 144 -18.58 -15.99 -18.17
CA THR A 144 -18.65 -16.81 -19.39
C THR A 144 -17.81 -18.09 -19.29
N LYS A 145 -16.60 -18.02 -18.71
CA LYS A 145 -15.77 -19.20 -18.47
C LYS A 145 -16.40 -20.18 -17.47
N ASN A 146 -16.98 -19.67 -16.38
CA ASN A 146 -17.63 -20.51 -15.38
C ASN A 146 -18.84 -21.24 -15.97
N LEU A 147 -19.62 -20.57 -16.83
CA LEU A 147 -20.75 -21.19 -17.53
C LEU A 147 -20.29 -22.33 -18.46
N ALA A 148 -19.23 -22.10 -19.25
CA ALA A 148 -18.67 -23.12 -20.13
C ALA A 148 -18.08 -24.33 -19.36
N ASP A 149 -17.40 -24.07 -18.24
CA ASP A 149 -16.86 -25.14 -17.38
C ASP A 149 -17.98 -25.99 -16.76
N GLU A 150 -19.10 -25.38 -16.34
CA GLU A 150 -20.22 -26.11 -15.76
C GLU A 150 -20.99 -26.93 -16.80
N GLU A 151 -21.11 -26.43 -18.03
CA GLU A 151 -21.64 -27.18 -19.17
C GLU A 151 -20.80 -28.41 -19.50
N CYS A 152 -19.47 -28.23 -19.59
CA CYS A 152 -18.54 -29.33 -19.82
C CYS A 152 -18.65 -30.42 -18.74
N ARG A 153 -18.76 -30.03 -17.46
CA ARG A 153 -18.95 -30.99 -16.37
C ARG A 153 -20.27 -31.75 -16.47
N ARG A 154 -21.35 -31.05 -16.82
CA ARG A 154 -22.68 -31.66 -16.98
C ARG A 154 -22.67 -32.70 -18.09
N GLU A 155 -22.04 -32.35 -19.21
CA GLU A 155 -21.95 -33.25 -20.36
C GLU A 155 -21.08 -34.48 -20.05
N THR A 156 -19.95 -34.26 -19.36
CA THR A 156 -19.10 -35.38 -18.89
C THR A 156 -19.87 -36.33 -17.98
N ARG A 157 -20.72 -35.83 -17.07
CA ARG A 157 -21.57 -36.67 -16.22
C ARG A 157 -22.57 -37.48 -17.04
N ARG A 158 -23.25 -36.86 -18.01
CA ARG A 158 -24.19 -37.55 -18.90
C ARG A 158 -23.52 -38.69 -19.68
N VAL A 159 -22.33 -38.43 -20.24
CA VAL A 159 -21.57 -39.46 -20.97
C VAL A 159 -21.18 -40.61 -20.05
N MET A 160 -20.74 -40.32 -18.81
CA MET A 160 -20.42 -41.37 -17.84
C MET A 160 -21.64 -42.19 -17.43
N ASP A 161 -22.79 -41.55 -17.24
CA ASP A 161 -24.04 -42.25 -16.89
C ASP A 161 -24.53 -43.13 -18.05
N GLN A 162 -24.41 -42.64 -19.29
CA GLN A 162 -24.71 -43.41 -20.49
C GLN A 162 -23.77 -44.62 -20.61
N MET A 163 -22.47 -44.43 -20.48
CA MET A 163 -21.49 -45.51 -20.51
C MET A 163 -21.77 -46.55 -19.40
N ARG A 164 -22.14 -46.11 -18.20
CA ARG A 164 -22.53 -47.03 -17.12
C ARG A 164 -23.76 -47.84 -17.48
N SER A 165 -24.76 -47.22 -18.10
CA SER A 165 -25.98 -47.91 -18.54
C SER A 165 -25.70 -48.92 -19.65
N GLU A 166 -24.83 -48.57 -20.61
CA GLU A 166 -24.40 -49.46 -21.69
C GLU A 166 -23.60 -50.65 -21.14
N VAL A 167 -22.68 -50.41 -20.20
CA VAL A 167 -21.92 -51.49 -19.52
C VAL A 167 -22.84 -52.40 -18.72
N ALA A 168 -23.85 -51.85 -18.04
CA ALA A 168 -24.85 -52.64 -17.34
C ALA A 168 -25.65 -53.52 -18.31
N GLY A 169 -26.07 -52.97 -19.46
CA GLY A 169 -26.75 -53.72 -20.52
C GLY A 169 -25.87 -54.82 -21.13
N VAL A 170 -24.58 -54.55 -21.39
CA VAL A 170 -23.63 -55.58 -21.85
C VAL A 170 -23.48 -56.69 -20.82
N ARG A 171 -23.37 -56.35 -19.53
CA ARG A 171 -23.29 -57.34 -18.45
C ARG A 171 -24.54 -58.20 -18.38
N GLU A 172 -25.71 -57.61 -18.58
CA GLU A 172 -26.98 -58.33 -18.63
C GLU A 172 -27.04 -59.28 -19.83
N MET A 173 -26.66 -58.82 -21.02
CA MET A 173 -26.57 -59.67 -22.22
C MET A 173 -25.60 -60.84 -22.03
N VAL A 174 -24.42 -60.60 -21.45
CA VAL A 174 -23.44 -61.65 -21.13
C VAL A 174 -23.98 -62.63 -20.10
N SER A 175 -24.70 -62.13 -19.08
CA SER A 175 -25.33 -62.99 -18.07
C SER A 175 -26.42 -63.85 -18.70
N GLY A 176 -27.23 -63.28 -19.61
CA GLY A 176 -28.23 -64.00 -20.40
C GLY A 176 -27.61 -65.11 -21.26
N LEU A 177 -26.52 -64.81 -21.96
CA LEU A 177 -25.77 -65.82 -22.72
C LEU A 177 -25.15 -66.90 -21.83
N ALA A 178 -24.67 -66.54 -20.64
CA ALA A 178 -24.14 -67.51 -19.68
C ALA A 178 -25.25 -68.44 -19.16
N SER A 179 -26.45 -67.92 -18.89
CA SER A 179 -27.60 -68.75 -18.51
C SER A 179 -28.06 -69.67 -19.64
N THR A 180 -28.13 -69.21 -20.89
CA THR A 180 -28.47 -70.10 -22.01
C THR A 180 -27.40 -71.16 -22.25
N LEU A 181 -26.13 -70.83 -22.02
CA LEU A 181 -25.04 -71.81 -22.06
C LEU A 181 -25.14 -72.83 -20.91
N ALA A 182 -25.61 -72.43 -19.72
CA ALA A 182 -25.84 -73.31 -18.58
C ALA A 182 -27.08 -74.20 -18.72
N GLU A 183 -28.09 -73.74 -19.49
CA GLU A 183 -29.25 -74.54 -19.87
C GLU A 183 -28.96 -75.51 -21.02
N MET A 184 -27.83 -75.35 -21.72
CA MET A 184 -27.37 -76.42 -22.62
C MET A 184 -26.96 -77.62 -21.77
N PRO A 185 -27.44 -78.83 -22.10
CA PRO A 185 -27.13 -80.01 -21.32
C PRO A 185 -25.61 -80.21 -21.28
N SER A 186 -25.08 -80.38 -20.06
CA SER A 186 -23.66 -80.65 -19.81
C SER A 186 -23.20 -81.78 -20.73
N ALA A 187 -21.96 -81.69 -21.25
CA ALA A 187 -21.35 -82.77 -22.03
C ALA A 187 -21.37 -84.12 -21.27
N GLU A 188 -21.50 -84.09 -19.94
CA GLU A 188 -21.71 -85.24 -19.07
C GLU A 188 -23.13 -85.84 -19.18
N GLN A 189 -24.17 -85.04 -19.43
CA GLN A 189 -25.54 -85.52 -19.70
C GLN A 189 -25.66 -86.17 -21.09
N MET A 190 -24.85 -85.72 -22.06
CA MET A 190 -24.70 -86.37 -23.36
C MET A 190 -23.91 -87.68 -23.27
N GLN A 191 -22.91 -87.76 -22.37
CA GLN A 191 -22.19 -89.02 -22.09
C GLN A 191 -22.99 -89.98 -21.21
N ALA A 192 -23.91 -89.50 -20.37
CA ALA A 192 -24.79 -90.31 -19.54
C ALA A 192 -25.86 -91.07 -20.36
N ALA A 193 -26.12 -90.68 -21.61
CA ALA A 193 -26.93 -91.47 -22.54
C ALA A 193 -26.17 -92.66 -23.17
N LEU A 194 -24.85 -92.77 -22.97
CA LEU A 194 -23.99 -93.77 -23.60
C LEU A 194 -23.35 -94.77 -22.63
N SER A 195 -23.57 -94.65 -21.32
CA SER A 195 -22.89 -95.49 -20.32
C SER A 195 -23.88 -96.17 -19.36
N GLN A 196 -24.62 -97.16 -19.86
CA GLN A 196 -25.08 -98.26 -19.01
C GLN A 196 -23.91 -99.23 -18.78
N SER A 197 -23.06 -98.99 -17.77
CA SER A 197 -22.34 -100.06 -17.06
C SER A 197 -21.56 -99.54 -15.85
N SER A 198 -21.72 -100.24 -14.72
CA SER A 198 -20.82 -100.32 -13.56
C SER A 198 -20.68 -99.03 -12.71
N GLU A 199 -21.43 -98.90 -11.62
CA GLU A 199 -21.07 -99.29 -10.24
C GLU A 199 -20.02 -98.38 -9.56
N GLY A 200 -20.38 -97.87 -8.38
CA GLY A 200 -19.40 -97.67 -7.30
C GLY A 200 -19.20 -96.26 -6.73
N ASP A 201 -20.02 -95.92 -5.73
CA ASP A 201 -19.58 -95.54 -4.37
C ASP A 201 -19.32 -94.06 -3.93
N ALA A 202 -19.87 -93.81 -2.73
CA ALA A 202 -19.50 -92.93 -1.60
C ALA A 202 -19.54 -91.37 -1.60
N ALA A 203 -20.41 -90.87 -0.69
CA ALA A 203 -20.30 -89.75 0.30
C ALA A 203 -20.27 -88.27 -0.19
N ARG A 204 -21.27 -87.41 0.11
CA ARG A 204 -21.54 -86.58 1.35
C ARG A 204 -20.28 -85.86 1.90
N ASP A 205 -20.20 -84.55 2.16
CA ASP A 205 -21.11 -83.50 2.67
C ASP A 205 -20.61 -82.10 2.18
N ARG A 206 -21.45 -81.12 1.82
CA ARG A 206 -21.93 -79.95 2.62
C ARG A 206 -20.82 -79.16 3.38
N GLN A 207 -20.76 -77.83 3.47
CA GLN A 207 -21.54 -76.66 3.05
C GLN A 207 -20.76 -75.41 3.57
N GLU A 208 -21.08 -74.22 3.04
CA GLU A 208 -20.96 -72.90 3.70
C GLU A 208 -19.61 -72.12 3.78
N ASP A 209 -19.59 -71.04 2.99
CA ASP A 209 -18.96 -69.73 3.28
C ASP A 209 -19.89 -68.98 4.27
N PRO A 210 -19.41 -68.18 5.26
CA PRO A 210 -19.12 -66.77 4.94
C PRO A 210 -18.06 -66.07 5.81
N GLY A 211 -17.37 -65.10 5.21
CA GLY A 211 -17.19 -63.79 5.85
C GLY A 211 -15.88 -63.54 6.58
N SER A 212 -15.00 -62.76 5.94
CA SER A 212 -13.98 -61.95 6.63
C SER A 212 -14.02 -60.53 6.07
N LYS A 213 -14.83 -59.68 6.71
CA LYS A 213 -14.73 -58.23 6.59
C LYS A 213 -13.38 -57.79 7.16
N GLN A 214 -12.37 -57.65 6.32
CA GLN A 214 -11.20 -56.84 6.66
C GLN A 214 -11.66 -55.39 6.75
N GLN A 215 -11.89 -54.92 7.97
CA GLN A 215 -11.82 -53.51 8.32
C GLN A 215 -10.42 -53.02 7.98
N GLN A 216 -10.26 -52.51 6.75
CA GLN A 216 -9.20 -51.60 6.42
C GLN A 216 -9.52 -50.30 7.14
N GLN A 217 -9.16 -50.24 8.44
CA GLN A 217 -8.86 -48.98 9.09
C GLN A 217 -7.74 -48.36 8.26
N GLN A 218 -8.12 -47.50 7.32
CA GLN A 218 -7.27 -46.48 6.77
C GLN A 218 -6.78 -45.67 7.97
N ARG A 219 -5.64 -46.10 8.50
CA ARG A 219 -4.66 -45.21 9.11
C ARG A 219 -4.57 -44.06 8.12
N ARG A 220 -5.13 -42.92 8.50
CA ARG A 220 -4.88 -41.65 7.82
C ARG A 220 -3.38 -41.52 7.84
N SER A 221 -2.74 -41.89 6.74
CA SER A 221 -1.41 -41.46 6.42
C SER A 221 -1.44 -39.96 6.63
N SER A 222 -0.79 -39.49 7.69
CA SER A 222 -0.47 -38.09 7.88
C SER A 222 0.47 -37.71 6.75
N SER A 223 -0.07 -37.58 5.55
CA SER A 223 0.65 -37.02 4.42
C SER A 223 0.92 -35.59 4.85
N SER A 224 2.20 -35.31 5.09
CA SER A 224 2.67 -33.94 5.28
C SER A 224 2.05 -33.11 4.15
N PRO A 225 1.35 -32.01 4.46
CA PRO A 225 0.69 -31.21 3.43
C PRO A 225 1.70 -30.86 2.36
N SER A 226 1.30 -31.01 1.09
CA SER A 226 2.19 -30.71 -0.04
C SER A 226 2.79 -29.31 0.12
N ILE A 227 4.00 -29.10 -0.40
CA ILE A 227 4.68 -27.80 -0.33
C ILE A 227 3.78 -26.70 -0.90
N GLN A 228 3.04 -27.00 -1.97
CA GLN A 228 2.10 -26.07 -2.58
C GLN A 228 0.92 -25.73 -1.65
N THR A 229 0.40 -26.71 -0.91
CA THR A 229 -0.61 -26.47 0.14
C THR A 229 -0.05 -25.56 1.23
N ARG A 230 1.19 -25.80 1.69
CA ARG A 230 1.86 -24.98 2.71
C ARG A 230 2.08 -23.53 2.26
N ILE A 231 2.45 -23.32 0.99
CA ILE A 231 2.56 -21.99 0.36
C ILE A 231 1.19 -21.29 0.33
N GLN A 232 0.14 -21.96 -0.17
CA GLN A 232 -1.20 -21.40 -0.23
C GLN A 232 -1.74 -21.05 1.15
N ASP A 233 -1.46 -21.89 2.14
CA ASP A 233 -1.80 -21.66 3.52
C ASP A 233 -1.05 -20.47 4.10
N ALA A 234 0.24 -20.30 3.81
CA ALA A 234 1.03 -19.11 4.16
C ALA A 234 0.44 -17.83 3.56
N ILE A 235 0.05 -17.87 2.28
CA ILE A 235 -0.60 -16.73 1.60
C ILE A 235 -1.93 -16.39 2.25
N LYS A 236 -2.80 -17.37 2.50
CA LYS A 236 -4.11 -17.17 3.15
C LYS A 236 -3.96 -16.58 4.54
N SER A 237 -3.01 -17.09 5.33
CA SER A 237 -2.67 -16.56 6.65
C SER A 237 -2.23 -15.09 6.54
N THR A 238 -1.27 -14.80 5.66
CA THR A 238 -0.76 -13.44 5.45
C THR A 238 -1.88 -12.48 5.03
N ARG A 239 -2.81 -12.91 4.17
CA ARG A 239 -3.98 -12.11 3.79
C ARG A 239 -4.90 -11.80 4.96
N ARG A 240 -5.14 -12.77 5.86
CA ARG A 240 -5.93 -12.56 7.08
C ARG A 240 -5.23 -11.56 7.99
N TRP A 241 -3.96 -11.78 8.29
CA TRP A 241 -3.15 -10.86 9.09
C TRP A 241 -3.07 -9.46 8.48
N ASN A 242 -3.04 -9.34 7.15
CA ASN A 242 -3.05 -8.03 6.49
C ASN A 242 -4.38 -7.28 6.64
N ARG A 243 -5.51 -8.00 6.78
CA ARG A 243 -6.79 -7.36 7.13
C ARG A 243 -6.75 -6.88 8.59
N ASP A 244 -6.28 -7.74 9.49
CA ASP A 244 -6.18 -7.42 10.92
C ASP A 244 -5.21 -6.26 11.18
N HIS A 245 -4.13 -6.15 10.40
CA HIS A 245 -3.17 -5.03 10.49
C HIS A 245 -3.80 -3.66 10.22
N LYS A 246 -4.85 -3.60 9.39
CA LYS A 246 -5.52 -2.33 9.05
C LYS A 246 -6.38 -1.78 10.20
N THR A 247 -6.84 -2.65 11.08
CA THR A 247 -7.78 -2.30 12.17
C THR A 247 -7.15 -2.41 13.54
N THR A 248 -5.97 -3.04 13.66
CA THR A 248 -5.28 -3.21 14.93
C THR A 248 -4.73 -1.89 15.48
N ARG A 249 -4.67 -1.80 16.81
CA ARG A 249 -4.00 -0.72 17.56
C ARG A 249 -2.63 -1.15 18.11
N LEU A 250 -2.19 -2.37 17.80
CA LEU A 250 -0.89 -2.87 18.23
C LEU A 250 0.24 -2.16 17.49
N GLY A 251 1.35 -1.88 18.19
CA GLY A 251 2.56 -1.38 17.55
C GLY A 251 3.13 -2.38 16.54
N GLU A 252 3.71 -1.88 15.44
CA GLU A 252 4.18 -2.71 14.31
C GLU A 252 5.11 -3.85 14.74
N ALA A 253 6.06 -3.58 15.64
CA ALA A 253 7.02 -4.58 16.11
C ALA A 253 6.33 -5.75 16.83
N ILE A 254 5.35 -5.45 17.69
CA ILE A 254 4.59 -6.46 18.43
C ILE A 254 3.72 -7.26 17.47
N PHE A 255 3.10 -6.57 16.51
CA PHE A 255 2.26 -7.20 15.50
C PHE A 255 3.06 -8.18 14.63
N CYS A 256 4.22 -7.77 14.13
CA CYS A 256 5.10 -8.60 13.32
C CYS A 256 5.63 -9.82 14.10
N ALA A 257 6.01 -9.63 15.37
CA ALA A 257 6.44 -10.73 16.23
C ALA A 257 5.32 -11.76 16.43
N ASN A 258 4.08 -11.31 16.67
CA ASN A 258 2.92 -12.18 16.80
C ASN A 258 2.61 -12.95 15.51
N TYR A 259 2.73 -12.29 14.34
CA TYR A 259 2.60 -12.97 13.05
C TYR A 259 3.61 -14.10 12.89
N PHE A 260 4.90 -13.83 13.14
CA PHE A 260 5.95 -14.85 13.00
C PHE A 260 5.80 -15.98 14.02
N ARG A 261 5.40 -15.69 15.26
CA ARG A 261 5.08 -16.72 16.27
C ARG A 261 3.90 -17.59 15.83
N GLN A 262 2.87 -16.99 15.22
CA GLN A 262 1.73 -17.77 14.74
C GLN A 262 2.08 -18.60 13.51
N GLN A 263 2.91 -18.05 12.62
CA GLN A 263 3.37 -18.76 11.44
C GLN A 263 4.32 -19.90 11.82
N SER A 264 5.19 -19.74 12.82
CA SER A 264 6.10 -20.81 13.27
C SER A 264 5.36 -21.97 13.93
N LYS A 265 4.28 -21.69 14.69
CA LYS A 265 3.39 -22.72 15.23
C LYS A 265 2.74 -23.59 14.16
N ARG A 266 2.41 -22.99 13.01
CA ARG A 266 1.75 -23.70 11.90
C ARG A 266 2.76 -24.37 10.96
N ASP A 267 3.84 -23.66 10.66
CA ASP A 267 4.89 -24.12 9.76
C ASP A 267 6.22 -23.45 10.13
N ALA A 268 7.01 -24.14 10.95
CA ALA A 268 8.29 -23.66 11.43
C ALA A 268 9.28 -23.39 10.29
N ARG A 269 9.34 -24.26 9.27
CA ARG A 269 10.27 -24.10 8.14
C ARG A 269 9.91 -22.88 7.29
N MET A 270 8.62 -22.70 6.99
CA MET A 270 8.14 -21.52 6.28
C MET A 270 8.39 -20.23 7.08
N ALA A 271 8.20 -20.26 8.41
CA ALA A 271 8.46 -19.10 9.26
C ALA A 271 9.93 -18.68 9.22
N VAL A 272 10.87 -19.64 9.33
CA VAL A 272 12.32 -19.36 9.25
C VAL A 272 12.69 -18.83 7.86
N PHE A 273 12.15 -19.41 6.80
CA PHE A 273 12.40 -18.94 5.43
C PHE A 273 11.92 -17.49 5.23
N LEU A 274 10.71 -17.17 5.69
CA LEU A 274 10.17 -15.82 5.63
C LEU A 274 10.99 -14.85 6.49
N GLN A 275 11.39 -15.24 7.71
CA GLN A 275 12.23 -14.41 8.58
C GLN A 275 13.57 -14.07 7.92
N ARG A 276 14.27 -15.06 7.37
CA ARG A 276 15.55 -14.84 6.65
C ARG A 276 15.38 -13.93 5.44
N SER A 277 14.29 -14.10 4.71
CA SER A 277 14.01 -13.29 3.53
C SER A 277 13.64 -11.84 3.87
N VAL A 278 12.84 -11.65 4.92
CA VAL A 278 12.58 -10.31 5.47
C VAL A 278 13.86 -9.69 6.01
N GLN A 279 14.71 -10.45 6.69
CA GLN A 279 15.99 -9.95 7.19
C GLN A 279 16.89 -9.46 6.06
N ARG A 280 17.01 -10.20 4.95
CA ARG A 280 17.75 -9.76 3.76
C ARG A 280 17.23 -8.43 3.21
N ARG A 281 15.90 -8.30 3.12
CA ARG A 281 15.25 -7.06 2.66
C ARG A 281 15.48 -5.88 3.60
N VAL A 282 15.34 -6.10 4.91
CA VAL A 282 15.55 -5.05 5.92
C VAL A 282 17.03 -4.65 5.95
N GLN A 283 17.96 -5.59 5.83
CA GLN A 283 19.40 -5.33 5.73
C GLN A 283 19.75 -4.43 4.54
N ALA A 284 19.06 -4.58 3.41
CA ALA A 284 19.26 -3.72 2.25
C ALA A 284 18.87 -2.25 2.51
N ARG A 285 18.00 -1.96 3.49
CA ARG A 285 17.66 -0.58 3.90
C ARG A 285 18.71 0.06 4.80
N PHE A 286 19.57 -0.74 5.42
CA PHE A 286 20.62 -0.28 6.34
C PHE A 286 22.01 -0.71 5.83
N PRO A 287 22.47 -0.17 4.69
CA PRO A 287 23.81 -0.47 4.18
C PRO A 287 24.85 -0.05 5.23
N GLY A 288 25.78 -0.95 5.55
CA GLY A 288 26.87 -0.70 6.49
C GLY A 288 26.60 -1.03 7.97
N ARG A 289 25.37 -1.38 8.37
CA ARG A 289 25.06 -1.85 9.74
C ARG A 289 24.57 -3.30 9.71
N PRO A 290 25.36 -4.30 10.14
CA PRO A 290 24.88 -5.67 10.16
C PRO A 290 23.75 -5.83 11.18
N LEU A 291 22.58 -6.26 10.72
CA LEU A 291 21.46 -6.67 11.56
C LEU A 291 21.72 -8.09 12.04
N ARG A 292 22.30 -8.19 13.24
CA ARG A 292 22.33 -9.41 14.05
C ARG A 292 21.30 -9.29 15.17
N PRO A 293 20.01 -9.55 14.90
CA PRO A 293 19.03 -9.62 15.96
C PRO A 293 19.35 -10.81 16.87
N HIS A 294 19.34 -10.57 18.18
CA HIS A 294 19.57 -11.61 19.20
C HIS A 294 18.29 -12.36 19.55
N SER A 295 17.13 -11.77 19.23
CA SER A 295 15.79 -12.30 19.46
C SER A 295 14.83 -11.93 18.32
N LEU A 296 13.69 -12.60 18.24
CA LEU A 296 12.62 -12.25 17.30
C LEU A 296 12.08 -10.84 17.57
N GLU A 297 11.99 -10.47 18.85
CA GLU A 297 11.51 -9.17 19.31
C GLU A 297 12.45 -8.05 18.87
N ASP A 298 13.78 -8.26 18.99
CA ASP A 298 14.77 -7.31 18.49
C ASP A 298 14.76 -7.17 16.98
N PHE A 299 14.56 -8.28 16.26
CA PHE A 299 14.37 -8.25 14.82
C PHE A 299 13.13 -7.42 14.46
N CYS A 300 12.00 -7.67 15.11
CA CYS A 300 10.75 -7.00 14.80
C CYS A 300 10.73 -5.50 15.14
N LYS A 301 11.65 -4.98 15.96
CA LYS A 301 11.81 -3.52 16.17
C LYS A 301 12.14 -2.75 14.90
N VAL A 302 12.79 -3.39 13.92
CA VAL A 302 13.22 -2.77 12.66
C VAL A 302 12.46 -3.29 11.43
N VAL A 303 11.48 -4.17 11.65
CA VAL A 303 10.65 -4.76 10.60
C VAL A 303 9.32 -4.03 10.59
N GLN A 304 8.89 -3.61 9.40
CA GLN A 304 7.56 -3.08 9.17
C GLN A 304 6.69 -4.16 8.54
N TRP A 305 5.37 -4.08 8.73
CA TRP A 305 4.44 -5.03 8.10
C TRP A 305 4.54 -5.00 6.56
N THR A 306 4.87 -3.84 6.01
CA THR A 306 5.15 -3.63 4.58
C THR A 306 6.28 -4.51 4.05
N ASP A 307 7.29 -4.80 4.86
CA ASP A 307 8.41 -5.68 4.47
C ASP A 307 7.98 -7.13 4.36
N ILE A 308 7.18 -7.60 5.33
CA ILE A 308 6.63 -8.96 5.33
C ILE A 308 5.71 -9.14 4.12
N LYS A 309 4.84 -8.17 3.85
CA LYS A 309 3.96 -8.18 2.69
C LYS A 309 4.75 -8.26 1.39
N ALA A 310 5.77 -7.42 1.22
CA ALA A 310 6.59 -7.41 0.02
C ALA A 310 7.32 -8.74 -0.20
N VAL A 311 7.91 -9.33 0.85
CA VAL A 311 8.58 -10.64 0.77
C VAL A 311 7.61 -11.76 0.40
N VAL A 312 6.41 -11.76 0.98
CA VAL A 312 5.38 -12.76 0.64
C VAL A 312 4.91 -12.60 -0.81
N GLU A 313 4.71 -11.37 -1.28
CA GLU A 313 4.33 -11.11 -2.67
C GLU A 313 5.44 -11.51 -3.66
N GLU A 314 6.70 -11.29 -3.30
CA GLU A 314 7.84 -11.64 -4.14
C GLU A 314 8.09 -13.16 -4.17
N LEU A 315 8.16 -13.81 -3.02
CA LEU A 315 8.59 -15.22 -2.92
C LEU A 315 7.44 -16.22 -2.98
N LEU A 316 6.26 -15.90 -2.44
CA LEU A 316 5.15 -16.84 -2.42
C LEU A 316 4.18 -16.66 -3.59
N LEU A 317 4.15 -15.49 -4.24
CA LEU A 317 3.25 -15.23 -5.38
C LEU A 317 3.96 -15.14 -6.74
N ARG A 318 5.17 -14.57 -6.80
CA ARG A 318 5.87 -14.36 -8.08
C ARG A 318 6.91 -15.43 -8.39
N ASN A 319 7.73 -15.82 -7.41
CA ASN A 319 8.78 -16.81 -7.63
C ASN A 319 8.82 -17.86 -6.52
N THR A 320 8.03 -18.92 -6.67
CA THR A 320 7.91 -19.99 -5.67
C THR A 320 9.09 -20.98 -5.67
N THR A 321 9.97 -20.93 -6.67
CA THR A 321 11.10 -21.87 -6.83
C THR A 321 12.01 -21.89 -5.61
N ASP A 322 12.50 -20.72 -5.17
CA ASP A 322 13.36 -20.59 -3.98
C ASP A 322 12.71 -21.13 -2.70
N VAL A 323 11.39 -20.99 -2.57
CA VAL A 323 10.61 -21.50 -1.43
C VAL A 323 10.46 -23.01 -1.53
N MET A 324 10.20 -23.53 -2.72
CA MET A 324 10.09 -24.97 -2.96
C MET A 324 11.43 -25.65 -2.67
N ASP A 325 12.53 -25.12 -3.18
CA ASP A 325 13.88 -25.66 -2.95
C ASP A 325 14.26 -25.62 -1.46
N ALA A 326 13.96 -24.51 -0.77
CA ALA A 326 14.24 -24.37 0.67
C ALA A 326 13.35 -25.26 1.56
N LEU A 327 12.20 -25.71 1.05
CA LEU A 327 11.30 -26.60 1.77
C LEU A 327 11.48 -28.08 1.37
N GLN A 328 12.09 -28.36 0.22
CA GLN A 328 12.48 -29.70 -0.27
C GLN A 328 13.82 -30.17 0.30
N ASN A 329 14.81 -29.29 0.36
CA ASN A 329 16.12 -29.60 0.94
C ASN A 329 16.03 -29.52 2.48
N ILE A 330 15.65 -30.62 3.14
CA ILE A 330 16.01 -31.10 4.51
C ILE A 330 15.05 -32.22 4.94
#